data_AF-A0A6B2B074-F1
#
_entry.id   AF-A0A6B2B074-F1
#
_cell.length_a   1.000
_cell.length_b   1.000
_cell.length_c   1.000
_cell.angle_alpha   90.00
_cell.angle_beta   90.00
_cell.angle_gamma   90.00
#
_symmetry.space_group_name_H-M   'P 1'
#
loop_
_entity.id
_entity.type
_entity.pdbx_description
1 polymer ?
#
loop_
_entity_poly.entity_id
_entity_poly.type
_entity_poly.pdbx_seq_one_letter_code
_entity_poly.pdbx_strand_id
1 'polypeptide(L)'
;MIFEQAFMSLPEFLTGTPFQRYQFEGTIVTAFSMAVLQELNSRNVPNPVSILRAEVDYPIDDRKRADLHIDLRKLNLFNDDLQSYGFYENNWLEAKFCRLSKSGKVVTATLTSTFLMLKDLIRLCSLVPDNQLQGDHSKSGRYLLHAYQGDPSQYFNYNRNQNKSRAEREWIKPLIESGRQTIKINDLRLETTQEFKKCVGKRAGRINMEATVTNFVHIPREYNDGVYHIVLTRIEDFQIFSGKRSFGRKNGKIFESGNGYGLLGPKIVNRILTD
;
A
#
# COMPACT_ATOMS: atom_id res chain seq x y z
N MET A 1 -4.74 4.44 -15.74
CA MET A 1 -5.51 3.70 -14.72
C MET A 1 -6.12 4.70 -13.74
N ILE A 2 -7.23 4.37 -13.08
CA ILE A 2 -8.07 5.36 -12.37
C ILE A 2 -7.36 5.97 -11.17
N PHE A 3 -6.72 5.17 -10.30
CA PHE A 3 -6.02 5.68 -9.12
C PHE A 3 -4.81 6.53 -9.49
N GLU A 4 -4.09 6.19 -10.53
CA GLU A 4 -2.93 6.93 -11.02
C GLU A 4 -3.33 8.27 -11.61
N GLN A 5 -4.45 8.33 -12.35
CA GLN A 5 -4.97 9.60 -12.85
C GLN A 5 -5.52 10.48 -11.72
N ALA A 6 -6.24 9.88 -10.76
CA ALA A 6 -6.67 10.57 -9.54
C ALA A 6 -5.48 11.07 -8.69
N PHE A 7 -4.35 10.36 -8.70
CA PHE A 7 -3.15 10.78 -7.99
C PHE A 7 -2.55 12.06 -8.58
N MET A 8 -2.62 12.26 -9.90
CA MET A 8 -2.12 13.47 -10.55
C MET A 8 -2.87 14.73 -10.09
N SER A 9 -4.16 14.62 -9.76
CA SER A 9 -4.97 15.74 -9.25
C SER A 9 -4.99 15.84 -7.73
N LEU A 10 -4.51 14.82 -7.00
CA LEU A 10 -4.51 14.78 -5.53
C LEU A 10 -3.90 16.04 -4.88
N PRO A 11 -2.78 16.64 -5.36
CA PRO A 11 -2.26 17.87 -4.79
C PRO A 11 -3.28 19.02 -4.72
N GLU A 12 -4.19 19.13 -5.68
CA GLU A 12 -5.23 20.17 -5.70
C GLU A 12 -6.22 19.99 -4.53
N PHE A 13 -6.57 18.74 -4.23
CA PHE A 13 -7.45 18.41 -3.10
C PHE A 13 -6.78 18.62 -1.75
N LEU A 14 -5.48 18.28 -1.64
CA LEU A 14 -4.72 18.42 -0.39
C LEU A 14 -4.40 19.87 -0.03
N THR A 15 -4.27 20.73 -1.05
CA THR A 15 -4.00 22.17 -0.87
C THR A 15 -5.28 22.99 -0.69
N GLY A 16 -6.45 22.42 -0.99
CA GLY A 16 -7.75 23.04 -0.80
C GLY A 16 -8.08 23.39 0.66
N THR A 17 -8.88 24.44 0.83
CA THR A 17 -9.25 25.05 2.13
C THR A 17 -9.86 24.10 3.18
N PRO A 18 -10.60 23.01 2.83
CA PRO A 18 -11.07 22.05 3.83
C PRO A 18 -9.95 21.17 4.40
N PHE A 19 -8.94 20.82 3.60
CA PHE A 19 -7.92 19.83 4.00
C PHE A 19 -6.93 20.41 5.00
N GLN A 20 -6.50 21.67 4.80
CA GLN A 20 -5.59 22.37 5.71
C GLN A 20 -6.12 22.43 7.15
N ARG A 21 -7.44 22.38 7.35
CA ARG A 21 -8.08 22.44 8.67
C ARG A 21 -8.17 21.07 9.37
N TYR A 22 -8.15 19.97 8.63
CA TYR A 22 -8.37 18.62 9.16
C TYR A 22 -7.26 17.66 8.74
N GLN A 23 -6.15 17.65 9.46
CA GLN A 23 -4.95 16.87 9.14
C GLN A 23 -4.92 15.51 9.86
N PHE A 24 -5.81 14.58 9.46
CA PHE A 24 -5.86 13.20 9.97
C PHE A 24 -5.71 12.18 8.82
N GLU A 25 -5.43 10.91 9.14
CA GLU A 25 -5.29 9.83 8.14
C GLU A 25 -6.59 9.61 7.34
N GLY A 26 -7.76 9.67 7.99
CA GLY A 26 -9.04 9.63 7.27
C GLY A 26 -9.21 10.77 6.25
N THR A 27 -8.48 11.88 6.42
CA THR A 27 -8.52 12.99 5.47
C THR A 27 -7.82 12.63 4.16
N ILE A 28 -6.66 11.94 4.17
CA ILE A 28 -5.97 11.57 2.93
C ILE A 28 -6.82 10.61 2.09
N VAL A 29 -7.50 9.65 2.74
CA VAL A 29 -8.44 8.74 2.09
C VAL A 29 -9.62 9.51 1.50
N THR A 30 -10.17 10.49 2.24
CA THR A 30 -11.27 11.33 1.77
C THR A 30 -10.86 12.16 0.55
N ALA A 31 -9.70 12.84 0.61
CA ALA A 31 -9.19 13.64 -0.50
C ALA A 31 -8.93 12.79 -1.75
N PHE A 32 -8.32 11.61 -1.57
CA PHE A 32 -8.10 10.70 -2.69
C PHE A 32 -9.40 10.12 -3.24
N SER A 33 -10.39 9.85 -2.38
CA SER A 33 -11.73 9.43 -2.82
C SER A 33 -12.39 10.50 -3.69
N MET A 34 -12.26 11.78 -3.33
CA MET A 34 -12.77 12.89 -4.16
C MET A 34 -12.05 12.98 -5.51
N ALA A 35 -10.73 12.80 -5.53
CA ALA A 35 -9.96 12.76 -6.77
C ALA A 35 -10.39 11.61 -7.68
N VAL A 36 -10.64 10.43 -7.11
CA VAL A 36 -11.17 9.27 -7.84
C VAL A 36 -12.56 9.54 -8.37
N LEU A 37 -13.46 10.15 -7.58
CA LEU A 37 -14.80 10.51 -8.04
C LEU A 37 -14.76 11.52 -9.18
N GLN A 38 -13.90 12.54 -9.11
CA GLN A 38 -13.73 13.48 -10.21
C GLN A 38 -13.29 12.75 -11.49
N GLU A 39 -12.38 11.79 -11.36
CA GLU A 39 -11.86 11.07 -12.51
C GLU A 39 -12.81 9.99 -13.07
N LEU A 40 -13.75 9.51 -12.27
CA LEU A 40 -14.86 8.69 -12.75
C LEU A 40 -15.92 9.55 -13.45
N ASN A 41 -16.23 10.73 -12.90
CA ASN A 41 -17.15 11.69 -13.51
C ASN A 41 -16.64 12.20 -14.85
N SER A 42 -15.35 12.52 -14.97
CA SER A 42 -14.71 12.97 -16.23
C SER A 42 -14.85 11.94 -17.36
N ARG A 43 -15.00 10.66 -17.00
CA ARG A 43 -15.19 9.52 -17.91
C ARG A 43 -16.66 9.17 -18.16
N ASN A 44 -17.59 10.00 -17.68
CA ASN A 44 -19.04 9.76 -17.77
C ASN A 44 -19.48 8.42 -17.14
N VAL A 45 -18.81 7.96 -16.09
CA VAL A 45 -19.23 6.76 -15.36
C VAL A 45 -20.56 7.04 -14.66
N PRO A 46 -21.62 6.26 -14.92
CA PRO A 46 -22.90 6.45 -14.25
C PRO A 46 -22.79 6.06 -12.77
N ASN A 47 -23.29 6.93 -11.88
CA ASN A 47 -23.31 6.72 -10.43
C ASN A 47 -21.95 6.26 -9.85
N PRO A 48 -20.88 7.07 -9.97
CA PRO A 48 -19.51 6.68 -9.59
C PRO A 48 -19.34 6.39 -8.09
N VAL A 49 -20.21 6.95 -7.25
CA VAL A 49 -20.23 6.66 -5.81
C VAL A 49 -20.56 5.19 -5.54
N SER A 50 -21.38 4.55 -6.39
CA SER A 50 -21.78 3.15 -6.19
C SER A 50 -20.68 2.11 -6.42
N ILE A 51 -19.55 2.53 -6.96
CA ILE A 51 -18.37 1.67 -7.22
C ILE A 51 -17.17 2.05 -6.35
N LEU A 52 -17.24 3.13 -5.58
CA LEU A 52 -16.18 3.58 -4.67
C LEU A 52 -16.62 3.39 -3.22
N ARG A 53 -15.84 2.66 -2.42
CA ARG A 53 -16.18 2.34 -1.04
C ARG A 53 -14.97 2.53 -0.14
N ALA A 54 -15.14 3.22 0.98
CA ALA A 54 -14.14 3.32 2.04
C ALA A 54 -14.35 2.22 3.09
N GLU A 55 -13.29 1.88 3.84
CA GLU A 55 -13.36 0.97 5.00
C GLU A 55 -13.96 -0.41 4.65
N VAL A 56 -13.51 -1.00 3.55
CA VAL A 56 -14.05 -2.26 3.03
C VAL A 56 -13.34 -3.45 3.64
N ASP A 57 -14.08 -4.37 4.25
CA ASP A 57 -13.55 -5.61 4.79
C ASP A 57 -12.83 -6.43 3.69
N TYR A 58 -11.63 -6.93 4.01
CA TYR A 58 -10.93 -7.85 3.12
C TYR A 58 -11.69 -9.19 3.08
N PRO A 59 -12.02 -9.75 1.91
CA PRO A 59 -12.73 -11.03 1.84
C PRO A 59 -11.98 -12.21 2.47
N ILE A 60 -10.66 -12.08 2.64
CA ILE A 60 -9.80 -13.11 3.26
C ILE A 60 -9.87 -13.05 4.81
N ASP A 61 -10.11 -11.88 5.39
CA ASP A 61 -10.32 -11.67 6.84
C ASP A 61 -11.20 -10.43 7.06
N ASP A 62 -12.45 -10.67 7.46
CA ASP A 62 -13.48 -9.66 7.71
C ASP A 62 -13.20 -8.77 8.92
N ARG A 63 -12.18 -9.09 9.73
CA ARG A 63 -11.73 -8.24 10.84
C ARG A 63 -10.75 -7.17 10.39
N LYS A 64 -10.32 -7.18 9.14
CA LYS A 64 -9.37 -6.23 8.55
C LYS A 64 -10.07 -5.49 7.42
N ARG A 65 -9.91 -4.17 7.39
CA ARG A 65 -10.47 -3.30 6.35
C ARG A 65 -9.36 -2.67 5.53
N ALA A 66 -9.59 -2.58 4.23
CA ALA A 66 -8.84 -1.70 3.34
C ALA A 66 -9.43 -0.29 3.45
N ASP A 67 -8.56 0.72 3.41
CA ASP A 67 -8.99 2.11 3.51
C ASP A 67 -9.89 2.53 2.33
N LEU A 68 -9.58 2.06 1.11
CA LEU A 68 -10.36 2.35 -0.09
C LEU A 68 -10.40 1.16 -1.07
N HIS A 69 -11.58 0.90 -1.63
CA HIS A 69 -11.80 -0.08 -2.69
C HIS A 69 -12.65 0.53 -3.81
N ILE A 70 -12.23 0.29 -5.05
CA ILE A 70 -13.02 0.58 -6.25
C ILE A 70 -13.34 -0.70 -7.01
N ASP A 71 -14.62 -0.90 -7.31
CA ASP A 71 -15.16 -2.03 -8.06
C ASP A 71 -15.57 -1.61 -9.48
N LEU A 72 -14.63 -1.71 -10.41
CA LEU A 72 -14.83 -1.31 -11.80
C LEU A 72 -15.58 -2.37 -12.61
N ARG A 73 -15.87 -3.57 -12.06
CA ARG A 73 -16.53 -4.67 -12.80
C ARG A 73 -17.85 -4.24 -13.42
N LYS A 74 -18.61 -3.39 -12.71
CA LYS A 74 -19.91 -2.88 -13.16
C LYS A 74 -19.83 -2.05 -14.45
N LEU A 75 -18.64 -1.59 -14.84
CA LEU A 75 -18.45 -0.83 -16.07
C LEU A 75 -18.47 -1.73 -17.31
N ASN A 76 -18.24 -3.04 -17.16
CA ASN A 76 -18.20 -4.00 -18.28
C ASN A 76 -17.24 -3.58 -19.42
N LEU A 77 -16.13 -2.90 -19.07
CA LEU A 77 -15.13 -2.44 -20.04
C LEU A 77 -13.87 -3.33 -20.09
N PHE A 78 -13.73 -4.29 -19.18
CA PHE A 78 -12.50 -5.06 -19.01
C PHE A 78 -12.31 -6.12 -20.10
N ASN A 79 -11.10 -6.18 -20.63
CA ASN A 79 -10.63 -7.16 -21.59
C ASN A 79 -9.12 -7.39 -21.42
N ASP A 80 -8.58 -8.39 -22.11
CA ASP A 80 -7.17 -8.80 -22.02
C ASP A 80 -6.19 -7.68 -22.47
N ASP A 81 -6.61 -6.83 -23.41
CA ASP A 81 -5.82 -5.70 -23.89
C ASP A 81 -5.63 -4.66 -22.77
N LEU A 82 -6.71 -4.24 -22.11
CA LEU A 82 -6.63 -3.32 -20.97
C LEU A 82 -5.83 -3.92 -19.82
N GLN A 83 -5.97 -5.22 -19.56
CA GLN A 83 -5.19 -5.92 -18.56
C GLN A 83 -3.69 -5.88 -18.88
N SER A 84 -3.31 -5.94 -20.15
CA SER A 84 -1.91 -5.82 -20.61
C SER A 84 -1.33 -4.42 -20.34
N TYR A 85 -2.16 -3.39 -20.23
CA TYR A 85 -1.77 -2.05 -19.75
C TYR A 85 -1.74 -1.92 -18.22
N GLY A 86 -2.05 -2.99 -17.49
CA GLY A 86 -2.11 -3.01 -16.02
C GLY A 86 -3.43 -2.53 -15.43
N PHE A 87 -4.53 -2.53 -16.21
CA PHE A 87 -5.86 -2.27 -15.65
C PHE A 87 -6.37 -3.48 -14.86
N TYR A 88 -6.97 -3.19 -13.71
CA TYR A 88 -7.56 -4.20 -12.83
C TYR A 88 -9.02 -3.88 -12.54
N GLU A 89 -9.84 -4.93 -12.50
CA GLU A 89 -11.28 -4.87 -12.21
C GLU A 89 -11.56 -4.33 -10.80
N ASN A 90 -10.72 -4.70 -9.84
CA ASN A 90 -10.82 -4.27 -8.45
C ASN A 90 -9.53 -3.56 -8.07
N ASN A 91 -9.59 -2.37 -7.48
CA ASN A 91 -8.38 -1.71 -6.98
C ASN A 91 -8.54 -1.44 -5.49
N TRP A 92 -7.54 -1.89 -4.73
CA TRP A 92 -7.51 -1.83 -3.27
C TRP A 92 -6.39 -0.91 -2.83
N LEU A 93 -6.65 -0.09 -1.82
CA LEU A 93 -5.70 0.90 -1.34
C LEU A 93 -5.66 0.94 0.18
N GLU A 94 -4.44 0.98 0.70
CA GLU A 94 -4.14 1.41 2.08
C GLU A 94 -3.48 2.79 1.99
N ALA A 95 -3.78 3.66 2.94
CA ALA A 95 -3.29 5.03 3.00
C ALA A 95 -2.50 5.28 4.29
N LYS A 96 -1.49 6.14 4.22
CA LYS A 96 -0.76 6.62 5.40
C LYS A 96 -0.52 8.12 5.32
N PHE A 97 -0.75 8.79 6.45
CA PHE A 97 -0.48 10.21 6.57
C PHE A 97 0.53 10.48 7.69
N CYS A 98 1.70 10.95 7.27
CA CYS A 98 2.84 11.25 8.11
C CYS A 98 2.94 12.77 8.30
N ARG A 99 2.73 13.23 9.53
CA ARG A 99 2.58 14.66 9.82
C ARG A 99 3.48 15.15 10.94
N LEU A 100 3.77 16.44 10.91
CA LEU A 100 4.45 17.17 11.97
C LEU A 100 3.43 17.74 12.95
N SER A 101 3.84 17.86 14.20
CA SER A 101 3.12 18.63 15.22
C SER A 101 3.38 20.12 15.00
N LYS A 102 2.62 20.98 15.70
CA LYS A 102 2.86 22.44 15.69
C LYS A 102 4.27 22.85 16.12
N SER A 103 5.01 21.95 16.78
CA SER A 103 6.42 22.16 17.18
C SER A 103 7.44 21.63 16.17
N GLY A 104 6.99 21.20 14.98
CA GLY A 104 7.87 20.67 13.92
C GLY A 104 8.37 19.24 14.16
N LYS A 105 7.90 18.56 15.22
CA LYS A 105 8.26 17.15 15.52
C LYS A 105 7.25 16.19 14.90
N VAL A 106 7.72 15.05 14.39
CA VAL A 106 6.86 13.97 13.91
C VAL A 106 5.85 13.55 14.96
N VAL A 107 4.56 13.46 14.58
CA VAL A 107 3.48 13.11 15.52
C VAL A 107 3.54 11.63 15.91
N THR A 108 3.73 10.77 14.92
CA THR A 108 3.93 9.34 15.13
C THR A 108 5.42 9.05 15.23
N ALA A 109 5.84 8.32 16.26
CA ALA A 109 7.22 7.93 16.44
C ALA A 109 7.78 7.24 15.19
N THR A 110 8.96 7.64 14.74
CA THR A 110 9.59 7.20 13.48
C THR A 110 9.63 5.68 13.32
N LEU A 111 9.93 4.94 14.39
CA LEU A 111 9.97 3.47 14.36
C LEU A 111 8.56 2.86 14.18
N THR A 112 7.55 3.44 14.84
CA THR A 112 6.13 3.06 14.68
C THR A 112 5.69 3.30 13.24
N SER A 113 5.94 4.49 12.69
CA SER A 113 5.61 4.83 11.30
C SER A 113 6.24 3.86 10.30
N THR A 114 7.51 3.52 10.51
CA THR A 114 8.24 2.52 9.70
C THR A 114 7.52 1.18 9.67
N PHE A 115 7.14 0.66 10.84
CA PHE A 115 6.50 -0.65 10.91
C PHE A 115 5.03 -0.67 10.50
N LEU A 116 4.30 0.44 10.68
CA LEU A 116 2.96 0.57 10.12
C LEU A 116 2.98 0.55 8.59
N MET A 117 3.95 1.23 7.97
CA MET A 117 4.16 1.18 6.52
C MET A 117 4.45 -0.25 6.03
N LEU A 118 5.36 -0.96 6.72
CA LEU A 118 5.69 -2.35 6.43
C LEU A 118 4.44 -3.26 6.53
N LYS A 119 3.65 -3.09 7.59
CA LYS A 119 2.43 -3.88 7.82
C LYS A 119 1.44 -3.73 6.67
N ASP A 120 1.21 -2.50 6.20
CA ASP A 120 0.22 -2.25 5.15
C ASP A 120 0.70 -2.73 3.78
N LEU A 121 2.00 -2.64 3.49
CA LEU A 121 2.60 -3.28 2.31
C LEU A 121 2.37 -4.81 2.32
N ILE A 122 2.66 -5.49 3.44
CA ILE A 122 2.43 -6.94 3.56
C ILE A 122 0.93 -7.27 3.46
N ARG A 123 0.05 -6.45 4.05
CA ARG A 123 -1.41 -6.64 3.96
C ARG A 123 -1.91 -6.53 2.53
N LEU A 124 -1.48 -5.54 1.75
CA LEU A 124 -1.88 -5.41 0.35
C LEU A 124 -1.45 -6.64 -0.48
N CYS A 125 -0.27 -7.20 -0.21
CA CYS A 125 0.19 -8.40 -0.88
C CYS A 125 -0.51 -9.68 -0.40
N SER A 126 -0.97 -9.74 0.85
CA SER A 126 -1.53 -10.97 1.43
C SER A 126 -3.06 -11.03 1.48
N LEU A 127 -3.75 -9.92 1.69
CA LEU A 127 -5.19 -9.88 1.97
C LEU A 127 -6.05 -9.49 0.78
N VAL A 128 -5.47 -8.81 -0.22
CA VAL A 128 -6.21 -8.42 -1.43
C VAL A 128 -6.62 -9.68 -2.19
N PRO A 129 -7.93 -9.88 -2.41
CA PRO A 129 -8.44 -11.06 -3.09
C PRO A 129 -7.97 -11.09 -4.53
N ASP A 130 -7.67 -12.27 -5.05
CA ASP A 130 -7.34 -12.49 -6.44
C ASP A 130 -8.07 -13.72 -6.98
N ASN A 131 -7.96 -13.96 -8.29
CA ASN A 131 -8.43 -15.21 -8.90
C ASN A 131 -7.78 -16.41 -8.19
N GLN A 132 -8.54 -17.50 -8.09
CA GLN A 132 -8.17 -18.63 -7.26
C GLN A 132 -7.29 -19.66 -7.98
N LEU A 133 -7.21 -19.61 -9.32
CA LEU A 133 -6.51 -20.61 -10.11
C LEU A 133 -5.08 -20.15 -10.43
N GLN A 134 -4.13 -21.05 -10.25
CA GLN A 134 -2.75 -20.84 -10.63
C GLN A 134 -2.65 -20.57 -12.14
N GLY A 135 -1.89 -19.56 -12.53
CA GLY A 135 -1.71 -19.15 -13.92
C GLY A 135 -2.74 -18.15 -14.44
N ASP A 136 -3.85 -17.94 -13.73
CA ASP A 136 -4.82 -16.91 -14.08
C ASP A 136 -4.22 -15.53 -13.93
N HIS A 137 -4.66 -14.61 -14.79
CA HIS A 137 -4.35 -13.21 -14.60
C HIS A 137 -5.07 -12.66 -13.36
N SER A 138 -4.37 -11.84 -12.59
CA SER A 138 -4.89 -11.13 -11.43
C SER A 138 -5.93 -10.11 -11.87
N LYS A 139 -7.01 -10.01 -11.08
CA LYS A 139 -8.09 -9.02 -11.27
C LYS A 139 -7.97 -7.84 -10.32
N SER A 140 -6.96 -7.85 -9.46
CA SER A 140 -6.85 -6.91 -8.35
C SER A 140 -5.58 -6.05 -8.40
N GLY A 141 -5.80 -4.74 -8.52
CA GLY A 141 -4.80 -3.71 -8.31
C GLY A 141 -4.58 -3.48 -6.81
N ARG A 142 -3.33 -3.16 -6.46
CA ARG A 142 -2.86 -3.01 -5.08
C ARG A 142 -2.06 -1.73 -4.96
N TYR A 143 -2.52 -0.83 -4.10
CA TYR A 143 -1.97 0.51 -4.01
C TYR A 143 -1.69 0.89 -2.56
N LEU A 144 -0.55 1.52 -2.34
CA LEU A 144 -0.20 2.12 -1.06
C LEU A 144 -0.01 3.61 -1.29
N LEU A 145 -0.92 4.42 -0.77
CA LEU A 145 -0.84 5.87 -0.84
C LEU A 145 -0.20 6.39 0.45
N HIS A 146 0.83 7.19 0.34
CA HIS A 146 1.45 7.80 1.51
C HIS A 146 1.78 9.27 1.28
N ALA A 147 1.47 10.09 2.27
CA ALA A 147 1.60 11.53 2.23
C ALA A 147 2.39 12.03 3.45
N TYR A 148 3.33 12.93 3.22
CA TYR A 148 4.26 13.45 4.23
C TYR A 148 4.22 14.97 4.28
N GLN A 149 4.12 15.53 5.49
CA GLN A 149 4.50 16.92 5.73
C GLN A 149 6.01 17.01 5.86
N GLY A 150 6.66 17.76 4.98
CA GLY A 150 8.12 17.78 4.94
C GLY A 150 8.73 16.56 4.26
N ASP A 151 9.99 16.28 4.57
CA ASP A 151 10.76 15.24 3.90
C ASP A 151 10.41 13.83 4.42
N PRO A 152 10.13 12.84 3.54
CA PRO A 152 9.79 11.47 3.97
C PRO A 152 10.83 10.82 4.88
N SER A 153 12.12 11.16 4.74
CA SER A 153 13.21 10.56 5.53
C SER A 153 13.07 10.79 7.04
N GLN A 154 12.35 11.83 7.45
CA GLN A 154 12.09 12.14 8.85
C GLN A 154 11.16 11.12 9.53
N TYR A 155 10.38 10.37 8.73
CA TYR A 155 9.35 9.46 9.20
C TYR A 155 9.79 7.99 9.21
N PHE A 156 10.98 7.69 8.70
CA PHE A 156 11.52 6.35 8.63
C PHE A 156 12.77 6.15 9.49
N ASN A 157 12.84 4.97 10.13
CA ASN A 157 14.03 4.54 10.81
C ASN A 157 14.82 3.63 9.88
N TYR A 158 15.80 4.19 9.18
CA TYR A 158 16.60 3.47 8.19
C TYR A 158 17.51 2.40 8.77
N ASN A 159 17.78 2.42 10.08
CA ASN A 159 18.78 1.54 10.68
C ASN A 159 18.21 0.71 11.82
N ARG A 160 18.53 -0.58 11.84
CA ARG A 160 18.31 -1.45 13.01
C ARG A 160 19.62 -1.67 13.76
N ASN A 161 19.51 -1.91 15.05
CA ASN A 161 20.64 -2.38 15.84
C ASN A 161 20.84 -3.88 15.60
N GLN A 162 22.05 -4.29 15.25
CA GLN A 162 22.40 -5.68 14.99
C GLN A 162 23.81 -5.96 15.52
N ASN A 163 23.95 -6.81 16.55
CA ASN A 163 25.25 -7.26 17.08
C ASN A 163 26.31 -6.15 17.27
N LYS A 164 25.96 -5.08 17.98
CA LYS A 164 26.82 -3.89 18.23
C LYS A 164 27.12 -3.03 16.99
N SER A 165 26.60 -3.35 15.81
CA SER A 165 26.60 -2.48 14.63
C SER A 165 25.18 -2.02 14.26
N ARG A 166 25.11 -1.10 13.29
CA ARG A 166 23.86 -0.71 12.65
C ARG A 166 23.79 -1.40 11.29
N ALA A 167 22.63 -1.98 10.97
CA ALA A 167 22.33 -2.53 9.66
C ALA A 167 21.18 -1.73 9.04
N GLU A 168 21.28 -1.43 7.75
CA GLU A 168 20.27 -0.68 7.02
C GLU A 168 19.04 -1.54 6.74
N ARG A 169 17.87 -0.89 6.71
CA ARG A 169 16.61 -1.45 6.21
C ARG A 169 16.48 -1.10 4.73
N GLU A 170 17.09 -1.93 3.88
CA GLU A 170 17.18 -1.70 2.43
C GLU A 170 15.80 -1.54 1.75
N TRP A 171 14.74 -2.08 2.33
CA TRP A 171 13.38 -2.01 1.79
C TRP A 171 12.72 -0.63 1.89
N ILE A 172 13.26 0.30 2.70
CA ILE A 172 12.62 1.62 2.92
C ILE A 172 12.85 2.56 1.74
N LYS A 173 14.09 2.68 1.26
CA LYS A 173 14.44 3.62 0.19
C LYS A 173 13.62 3.39 -1.09
N PRO A 174 13.44 2.15 -1.57
CA PRO A 174 12.64 1.87 -2.76
C PRO A 174 11.13 2.10 -2.59
N LEU A 175 10.62 2.37 -1.38
CA LEU A 175 9.21 2.74 -1.17
C LEU A 175 8.92 4.22 -1.50
N ILE A 176 9.94 5.08 -1.47
CA ILE A 176 9.77 6.53 -1.67
C ILE A 176 10.46 7.04 -2.95
N GLU A 177 11.34 6.24 -3.55
CA GLU A 177 11.98 6.58 -4.82
C GLU A 177 11.01 6.48 -5.99
N SER A 178 11.00 7.50 -6.85
CA SER A 178 10.16 7.53 -8.06
C SER A 178 10.51 6.42 -9.05
N GLY A 179 9.52 5.97 -9.80
CA GLY A 179 9.68 4.97 -10.85
C GLY A 179 9.57 3.53 -10.36
N ARG A 180 10.05 2.60 -11.18
CA ARG A 180 9.95 1.16 -10.94
C ARG A 180 11.08 0.67 -10.03
N GLN A 181 10.70 0.00 -8.96
CA GLN A 181 11.56 -0.42 -7.86
C GLN A 181 11.36 -1.89 -7.51
N THR A 182 12.38 -2.49 -6.89
CA THR A 182 12.27 -3.83 -6.29
C THR A 182 12.49 -3.72 -4.79
N ILE A 183 11.50 -4.12 -4.02
CA ILE A 183 11.53 -4.17 -2.56
C ILE A 183 11.84 -5.61 -2.14
N LYS A 184 12.91 -5.79 -1.37
CA LYS A 184 13.30 -7.09 -0.80
C LYS A 184 13.33 -7.01 0.71
N ILE A 185 12.59 -7.92 1.35
CA ILE A 185 12.45 -8.01 2.80
C ILE A 185 12.77 -9.47 3.17
N ASN A 186 14.01 -9.73 3.59
CA ASN A 186 14.53 -11.08 3.88
C ASN A 186 15.08 -11.21 5.31
N ASP A 187 14.89 -10.18 6.12
CA ASP A 187 15.61 -9.96 7.36
C ASP A 187 14.70 -9.57 8.55
N LEU A 188 13.39 -9.71 8.41
CA LEU A 188 12.42 -9.40 9.48
C LEU A 188 12.67 -10.19 10.77
N ARG A 189 13.30 -11.38 10.68
CA ARG A 189 13.74 -12.16 11.85
C ARG A 189 14.72 -11.40 12.77
N LEU A 190 15.39 -10.37 12.25
CA LEU A 190 16.33 -9.54 12.99
C LEU A 190 15.62 -8.40 13.76
N GLU A 191 14.33 -8.14 13.48
CA GLU A 191 13.55 -7.14 14.18
C GLU A 191 13.07 -7.69 15.54
N THR A 192 13.74 -7.28 16.61
CA THR A 192 13.47 -7.78 17.97
C THR A 192 12.71 -6.79 18.86
N THR A 193 12.48 -5.57 18.36
CA THR A 193 11.86 -4.47 19.12
C THR A 193 10.42 -4.78 19.50
N GLN A 194 9.95 -4.20 20.63
CA GLN A 194 8.54 -4.32 21.01
C GLN A 194 7.62 -3.61 20.01
N GLU A 195 8.09 -2.51 19.41
CA GLU A 195 7.32 -1.78 18.41
C GLU A 195 7.06 -2.60 17.15
N PHE A 196 8.04 -3.39 16.69
CA PHE A 196 7.86 -4.35 15.60
C PHE A 196 6.78 -5.38 15.91
N LYS A 197 6.85 -5.99 17.10
CA LYS A 197 5.89 -7.01 17.55
C LYS A 197 4.48 -6.44 17.66
N LYS A 198 4.36 -5.20 18.15
CA LYS A 198 3.09 -4.47 18.30
C LYS A 198 2.49 -4.07 16.96
N CYS A 199 3.30 -3.54 16.05
CA CYS A 199 2.81 -3.01 14.79
C CYS A 199 2.61 -4.10 13.73
N VAL A 200 3.57 -5.02 13.58
CA VAL A 200 3.60 -6.00 12.48
C VAL A 200 3.15 -7.38 12.93
N GLY A 201 3.43 -7.77 14.19
CA GLY A 201 3.12 -9.09 14.75
C GLY A 201 4.35 -9.78 15.33
N LYS A 202 4.18 -10.54 16.42
CA LYS A 202 5.28 -11.24 17.12
C LYS A 202 5.94 -12.30 16.25
N ARG A 203 5.21 -12.87 15.30
CA ARG A 203 5.68 -13.93 14.42
C ARG A 203 6.10 -13.41 13.04
N ALA A 204 5.98 -12.11 12.78
CA ALA A 204 6.25 -11.52 11.46
C ALA A 204 7.67 -11.77 10.92
N GLY A 205 8.65 -12.03 11.80
CA GLY A 205 9.99 -12.45 11.42
C GLY A 205 10.09 -13.78 10.63
N ARG A 206 8.98 -14.52 10.50
CA ARG A 206 8.89 -15.75 9.69
C ARG A 206 8.54 -15.50 8.22
N ILE A 207 8.23 -14.25 7.87
CA ILE A 207 7.86 -13.85 6.52
C ILE A 207 9.08 -13.27 5.82
N ASN A 208 9.31 -13.70 4.58
CA ASN A 208 10.11 -12.94 3.63
C ASN A 208 9.21 -12.49 2.49
N MET A 209 9.57 -11.39 1.85
CA MET A 209 8.80 -10.82 0.75
C MET A 209 9.74 -10.21 -0.28
N GLU A 210 9.37 -10.38 -1.54
CA GLU A 210 9.89 -9.61 -2.66
C GLU A 210 8.72 -8.99 -3.41
N ALA A 211 8.82 -7.72 -3.79
CA ALA A 211 7.82 -7.04 -4.58
C ALA A 211 8.44 -6.12 -5.63
N THR A 212 7.88 -6.14 -6.83
CA THR A 212 8.10 -5.12 -7.83
C THR A 212 7.01 -4.09 -7.69
N VAL A 213 7.41 -2.82 -7.53
CA VAL A 213 6.49 -1.71 -7.38
C VAL A 213 6.82 -0.59 -8.36
N THR A 214 5.84 0.24 -8.67
CA THR A 214 6.05 1.51 -9.37
C THR A 214 5.51 2.63 -8.51
N ASN A 215 6.37 3.58 -8.16
CA ASN A 215 6.02 4.74 -7.35
C ASN A 215 5.80 5.96 -8.24
N PHE A 216 4.60 6.53 -8.16
CA PHE A 216 4.30 7.86 -8.66
C PHE A 216 4.53 8.85 -7.53
N VAL A 217 5.28 9.92 -7.77
CA VAL A 217 5.73 10.83 -6.71
C VAL A 217 5.46 12.27 -7.09
N HIS A 218 4.84 13.03 -6.19
CA HIS A 218 4.83 14.48 -6.24
C HIS A 218 5.64 15.04 -5.08
N ILE A 219 6.63 15.87 -5.43
CA ILE A 219 7.52 16.56 -4.50
C ILE A 219 7.19 18.06 -4.57
N PRO A 220 6.85 18.71 -3.44
CA PRO A 220 6.70 20.15 -3.40
C PRO A 220 8.00 20.84 -3.82
N ARG A 221 7.90 22.00 -4.48
CA ARG A 221 9.09 22.82 -4.76
C ARG A 221 9.74 23.32 -3.48
N GLU A 222 8.92 23.66 -2.50
CA GLU A 222 9.31 24.07 -1.16
C GLU A 222 8.37 23.42 -0.15
N TYR A 223 8.91 22.98 0.98
CA TYR A 223 8.11 22.40 2.06
C TYR A 223 7.48 23.50 2.93
N ASN A 224 6.17 23.39 3.16
CA ASN A 224 5.43 24.21 4.11
C ASN A 224 4.24 23.41 4.68
N ASP A 225 3.51 23.98 5.64
CA ASP A 225 2.42 23.29 6.37
C ASP A 225 1.24 22.86 5.47
N GLY A 226 1.08 23.46 4.30
CA GLY A 226 -0.04 23.25 3.38
C GLY A 226 0.28 22.41 2.15
N VAL A 227 1.51 21.93 2.00
CA VAL A 227 1.95 21.11 0.86
C VAL A 227 2.60 19.82 1.34
N TYR A 228 2.48 18.77 0.53
CA TYR A 228 2.82 17.42 0.94
C TYR A 228 3.68 16.73 -0.11
N HIS A 229 4.72 16.01 0.34
CA HIS A 229 5.33 14.98 -0.48
C HIS A 229 4.37 13.80 -0.51
N ILE A 230 3.89 13.42 -1.69
CA ILE A 230 2.96 12.31 -1.82
C ILE A 230 3.50 11.26 -2.77
N VAL A 231 3.22 10.00 -2.44
CA VAL A 231 3.64 8.84 -3.20
C VAL A 231 2.48 7.89 -3.33
N LEU A 232 2.17 7.47 -4.56
CA LEU A 232 1.31 6.35 -4.84
C LEU A 232 2.17 5.19 -5.32
N THR A 233 2.30 4.17 -4.48
CA THR A 233 2.99 2.93 -4.80
C THR A 233 1.99 1.93 -5.38
N ARG A 234 2.16 1.60 -6.66
CA ARG A 234 1.45 0.48 -7.31
C ARG A 234 2.28 -0.79 -7.16
N ILE A 235 1.72 -1.83 -6.56
CA ILE A 235 2.38 -3.14 -6.51
C ILE A 235 2.08 -3.87 -7.82
N GLU A 236 3.12 -4.18 -8.59
CA GLU A 236 3.02 -4.85 -9.89
C GLU A 236 3.06 -6.36 -9.73
N ASP A 237 4.07 -6.86 -9.04
CA ASP A 237 4.29 -8.27 -8.77
C ASP A 237 4.82 -8.44 -7.35
N PHE A 238 4.58 -9.60 -6.76
CA PHE A 238 5.06 -9.89 -5.42
C PHE A 238 5.15 -11.39 -5.19
N GLN A 239 5.99 -11.76 -4.22
CA GLN A 239 6.12 -13.10 -3.71
C GLN A 239 6.28 -13.03 -2.20
N ILE A 240 5.38 -13.68 -1.47
CA ILE A 240 5.49 -13.85 -0.02
C ILE A 240 5.93 -15.27 0.28
N PHE A 241 6.96 -15.40 1.11
CA PHE A 241 7.48 -16.67 1.59
C PHE A 241 7.13 -16.87 3.06
N SER A 242 6.63 -18.07 3.39
CA SER A 242 6.56 -18.56 4.76
C SER A 242 7.20 -19.94 4.83
N GLY A 243 8.42 -19.99 5.38
CA GLY A 243 9.25 -21.18 5.31
C GLY A 243 9.62 -21.54 3.86
N LYS A 244 9.32 -22.79 3.45
CA LYS A 244 9.60 -23.30 2.10
C LYS A 244 8.48 -23.02 1.09
N ARG A 245 7.37 -22.42 1.54
CA ARG A 245 6.21 -22.18 0.68
C ARG A 245 6.09 -20.71 0.31
N SER A 246 5.61 -20.44 -0.89
CA SER A 246 5.34 -19.09 -1.36
C SER A 246 4.09 -19.00 -2.21
N PHE A 247 3.50 -17.82 -2.24
CA PHE A 247 2.44 -17.44 -3.15
C PHE A 247 2.64 -16.00 -3.61
N GLY A 248 2.00 -15.62 -4.70
CA GLY A 248 1.93 -14.22 -5.11
C GLY A 248 1.52 -14.04 -6.56
N ARG A 249 2.04 -12.98 -7.16
CA ARG A 249 1.78 -12.57 -8.54
C ARG A 249 3.08 -12.33 -9.28
N LYS A 250 3.21 -12.90 -10.48
CA LYS A 250 4.37 -12.74 -11.36
C LYS A 250 3.90 -12.46 -12.78
N ASN A 251 4.35 -11.36 -13.38
CA ASN A 251 3.89 -10.86 -14.67
C ASN A 251 2.36 -10.77 -14.73
N GLY A 252 1.74 -10.30 -13.64
CA GLY A 252 0.29 -10.19 -13.54
C GLY A 252 -0.45 -11.52 -13.34
N LYS A 253 0.23 -12.68 -13.32
CA LYS A 253 -0.38 -14.00 -13.13
C LYS A 253 -0.18 -14.57 -11.73
N ILE A 254 -1.18 -15.25 -11.20
CA ILE A 254 -1.13 -15.86 -9.87
C ILE A 254 -0.25 -17.10 -9.88
N PHE A 255 0.57 -17.27 -8.83
CA PHE A 255 1.38 -18.48 -8.66
C PHE A 255 1.48 -18.92 -7.20
N GLU A 256 1.76 -20.20 -7.02
CA GLU A 256 2.00 -20.84 -5.73
C GLU A 256 3.09 -21.90 -5.85
N SER A 257 3.83 -22.14 -4.78
CA SER A 257 4.90 -23.16 -4.74
C SER A 257 4.40 -24.55 -4.34
N GLY A 258 3.09 -24.77 -4.32
CA GLY A 258 2.45 -26.03 -3.95
C GLY A 258 0.93 -25.90 -4.00
N ASN A 259 0.26 -26.94 -4.51
CA ASN A 259 -1.18 -26.90 -4.82
C ASN A 259 -2.02 -26.45 -3.62
N GLY A 260 -2.85 -25.42 -3.84
CA GLY A 260 -3.80 -24.86 -2.87
C GLY A 260 -3.18 -23.90 -1.84
N TYR A 261 -1.89 -23.60 -1.93
CA TYR A 261 -1.23 -22.69 -1.00
C TYR A 261 -1.58 -21.21 -1.24
N GLY A 262 -2.01 -20.82 -2.43
CA GLY A 262 -2.53 -19.48 -2.75
C GLY A 262 -3.82 -19.16 -2.01
N LEU A 263 -4.61 -20.17 -1.62
CA LEU A 263 -5.82 -20.00 -0.81
C LEU A 263 -5.53 -19.92 0.69
N LEU A 264 -4.56 -20.72 1.17
CA LEU A 264 -4.22 -20.84 2.59
C LEU A 264 -3.13 -19.86 3.04
N GLY A 265 -2.18 -19.55 2.15
CA GLY A 265 -1.04 -18.67 2.37
C GLY A 265 -1.43 -17.30 2.88
N PRO A 266 -2.37 -16.58 2.23
CA PRO A 266 -2.98 -15.36 2.73
C PRO A 266 -3.43 -15.44 4.20
N LYS A 267 -4.21 -16.49 4.54
CA LYS A 267 -4.73 -16.69 5.90
C LYS A 267 -3.61 -16.97 6.91
N ILE A 268 -2.59 -17.73 6.50
CA ILE A 268 -1.41 -18.03 7.32
C ILE A 268 -0.62 -16.75 7.60
N VAL A 269 -0.31 -15.97 6.57
CA VAL A 269 0.41 -14.69 6.69
C VAL A 269 -0.34 -13.74 7.60
N ASN A 270 -1.64 -13.60 7.40
CA ASN A 270 -2.45 -12.71 8.24
C ASN A 270 -2.51 -13.16 9.71
N ARG A 271 -2.55 -14.47 9.98
CA ARG A 271 -2.43 -14.99 11.36
C ARG A 271 -1.06 -14.65 11.96
N ILE A 272 0.01 -14.75 11.18
CA ILE A 272 1.36 -14.34 11.59
C ILE A 272 1.44 -12.85 11.94
N LEU A 273 0.68 -12.00 11.24
CA LEU A 273 0.62 -10.56 11.50
C LEU A 273 -0.25 -10.17 12.71
N THR A 274 -1.11 -11.08 13.17
CA THR A 274 -2.06 -10.81 14.28
C THR A 274 -1.57 -11.37 15.61
N ASP A 275 -0.79 -12.45 15.60
CA ASP A 275 -0.17 -13.09 16.78
C ASP A 275 1.06 -12.32 17.29
#